data_AF-A0A2P6VBV9-F1
#
_entry.id   AF-A0A2P6VBV9-F1
#
_cell.length_a   1.000
_cell.length_b   1.000
_cell.length_c   1.000
_cell.angle_alpha   90.00
_cell.angle_beta   90.00
_cell.angle_gamma   90.00
#
_symmetry.space_group_name_H-M   'P 1'
#
loop_
_entity.id
_entity.type
_entity.pdbx_description
1 polymer ?
#
loop_
_entity_poly.entity_id
_entity_poly.type
_entity_poly.pdbx_seq_one_letter_code
_entity_poly.pdbx_strand_id
1 'polypeptide(L)'
;MPSAALLNTSGRSLAAAATSRRRHASSGTIQRPARMQPAAAFGADSAATNGSNGSNGAAPRRRLATLLLHSEGLVNDEFGASMPPIYQTATFTQPGATDMGEYDYSRSGNPTRTVLERQLAVLEGAERAFAFSSGMSALAAVTRLLKAGDHVVAGDDLYGGTSRLLSRVVPAAGIDVTNVDTSDVAAVAAAIRPGKTALVMLESPTNPRMQICDIKAICEVAHAAGALVCVDNSILTCLYQRPLDLGADIAMTSATKFIGGHSDVTAGVLAVKDKALADRIYFVQNAEGTALGPFDSWLLVRGIKTMALRMERQAANAMRIAQWLAAHPLVKCVNFPGLEGHAGKAVHDAQATSAGSVISFITDDAEVSRVVVEETQLFKITVSFGNVLSLISMPCFMSHASIPADVRAARGLPDDLVRISVGIEDIEDLIEDLEQAFQKAAAMAAARGGATATASPVAAGGMAA
;
A
#
# COMPACT_ATOMS: atom_id res chain seq x y z
N MET A 1 -61.21 -2.42 -42.59
CA MET A 1 -62.49 -3.13 -42.36
C MET A 1 -62.77 -3.19 -40.86
N PRO A 2 -64.04 -3.29 -40.42
CA PRO A 2 -64.54 -2.83 -39.10
C PRO A 2 -64.26 -3.84 -37.97
N SER A 3 -64.34 -3.61 -36.65
CA SER A 3 -65.21 -2.80 -35.73
C SER A 3 -66.08 -3.72 -34.84
N ALA A 4 -66.56 -3.18 -33.72
CA ALA A 4 -67.51 -3.72 -32.72
C ALA A 4 -66.94 -4.73 -31.69
N ALA A 5 -66.92 -4.49 -30.36
CA ALA A 5 -67.97 -4.12 -29.38
C ALA A 5 -68.66 -5.38 -28.75
N LEU A 6 -69.11 -5.45 -27.48
CA LEU A 6 -69.47 -4.45 -26.45
C LEU A 6 -69.66 -5.15 -25.04
N LEU A 7 -69.73 -4.36 -23.94
CA LEU A 7 -70.45 -4.62 -22.64
C LEU A 7 -69.87 -5.63 -21.60
N ASN A 8 -70.01 -5.46 -20.26
CA ASN A 8 -70.32 -4.29 -19.39
C ASN A 8 -70.11 -4.58 -17.87
N THR A 9 -70.10 -3.53 -17.02
CA THR A 9 -70.32 -3.49 -15.53
C THR A 9 -69.34 -4.25 -14.61
N SER A 10 -68.96 -3.82 -13.39
CA SER A 10 -69.04 -2.57 -12.59
C SER A 10 -68.21 -2.76 -11.28
N GLY A 11 -67.86 -1.80 -10.41
CA GLY A 11 -68.08 -0.34 -10.36
C GLY A 11 -67.72 0.23 -8.95
N ARG A 12 -68.03 1.53 -8.73
CA ARG A 12 -67.88 2.36 -7.50
C ARG A 12 -66.51 2.98 -7.17
N SER A 13 -66.61 4.27 -6.81
CA SER A 13 -65.60 5.23 -6.36
C SER A 13 -65.82 5.52 -4.87
N LEU A 14 -64.85 6.13 -4.18
CA LEU A 14 -65.11 7.31 -3.33
C LEU A 14 -63.84 8.10 -3.02
N ALA A 15 -64.00 9.40 -2.74
CA ALA A 15 -62.94 10.40 -2.67
C ALA A 15 -62.36 10.60 -1.26
N ALA A 16 -61.17 11.22 -1.18
CA ALA A 16 -60.58 11.71 0.07
C ALA A 16 -60.51 13.25 0.06
N ALA A 17 -60.94 13.88 1.16
CA ALA A 17 -61.13 15.31 1.27
C ALA A 17 -59.91 16.05 1.83
N ALA A 18 -59.69 17.29 1.38
CA ALA A 18 -58.74 18.21 1.98
C ALA A 18 -59.26 18.73 3.34
N THR A 19 -58.41 18.77 4.35
CA THR A 19 -58.65 19.55 5.59
C THR A 19 -57.38 20.29 6.02
N SER A 20 -57.54 21.58 6.32
CA SER A 20 -56.48 22.44 6.82
C SER A 20 -56.20 22.18 8.30
N ARG A 21 -54.92 22.28 8.72
CA ARG A 21 -54.56 22.52 10.12
C ARG A 21 -53.54 23.65 10.26
N ARG A 22 -53.61 24.31 11.41
CA ARG A 22 -53.15 25.68 11.66
C ARG A 22 -51.64 25.75 11.92
N ARG A 23 -51.07 26.91 11.60
CA ARG A 23 -49.73 27.31 12.06
C ARG A 23 -49.74 27.45 13.60
N HIS A 24 -48.79 26.82 14.27
CA HIS A 24 -48.25 27.33 15.53
C HIS A 24 -46.84 27.85 15.24
N ALA A 25 -46.61 29.13 15.50
CA ALA A 25 -45.27 29.71 15.48
C ALA A 25 -44.70 29.64 16.91
N SER A 26 -43.61 28.90 17.09
CA SER A 26 -42.71 29.05 18.24
C SER A 26 -41.51 29.87 17.80
N SER A 27 -41.26 30.99 18.50
CA SER A 27 -40.12 31.86 18.26
C SER A 27 -38.84 31.27 18.84
N GLY A 28 -38.17 30.41 18.07
CA GLY A 28 -36.81 29.95 18.37
C GLY A 28 -35.79 30.75 17.56
N THR A 29 -35.01 31.59 18.22
CA THR A 29 -33.91 32.34 17.57
C THR A 29 -32.79 31.38 17.20
N ILE A 30 -32.76 30.94 15.94
CA ILE A 30 -31.65 30.13 15.42
C ILE A 30 -30.40 31.03 15.33
N GLN A 31 -29.46 30.87 16.27
CA GLN A 31 -28.14 31.44 16.13
C GLN A 31 -27.44 30.80 14.92
N ARG A 32 -27.01 31.64 13.97
CA ARG A 32 -26.15 31.20 12.85
C ARG A 32 -24.84 30.64 13.43
N PRO A 33 -24.35 29.47 12.98
CA PRO A 33 -22.99 29.05 13.28
C PRO A 33 -21.99 30.04 12.66
N ALA A 34 -20.89 30.30 13.36
CA ALA A 34 -19.86 31.23 12.91
C ALA A 34 -19.15 30.71 11.66
N ARG A 35 -18.77 31.64 10.77
CA ARG A 35 -18.05 31.34 9.52
C ARG A 35 -16.69 30.71 9.85
N MET A 36 -16.49 29.45 9.47
CA MET A 36 -15.27 28.69 9.75
C MET A 36 -14.08 29.33 9.01
N GLN A 37 -12.98 29.59 9.74
CA GLN A 37 -11.72 30.05 9.15
C GLN A 37 -10.95 28.86 8.53
N PRO A 38 -10.15 29.08 7.48
CA PRO A 38 -9.32 28.03 6.91
C PRO A 38 -8.29 27.54 7.93
N ALA A 39 -7.99 26.24 7.90
CA ALA A 39 -6.95 25.64 8.72
C ALA A 39 -5.59 26.26 8.39
N ALA A 40 -4.79 26.57 9.42
CA ALA A 40 -3.45 27.10 9.24
C ALA A 40 -2.51 26.04 8.65
N ALA A 41 -1.71 26.42 7.66
CA ALA A 41 -0.65 25.57 7.13
C ALA A 41 0.43 25.34 8.21
N PHE A 42 0.84 24.08 8.41
CA PHE A 42 1.91 23.73 9.33
C PHE A 42 3.22 23.53 8.58
N GLY A 43 4.18 24.44 8.80
CA GLY A 43 5.54 24.28 8.30
C GLY A 43 6.26 23.13 9.02
N ALA A 44 7.04 22.38 8.26
CA ALA A 44 7.98 21.40 8.80
C ALA A 44 9.24 22.10 9.29
N ASP A 45 9.60 21.90 10.57
CA ASP A 45 10.92 22.20 11.10
C ASP A 45 11.49 20.95 11.76
N SER A 46 12.73 20.61 11.41
CA SER A 46 13.41 19.39 11.81
C SER A 46 14.78 19.70 12.45
N ALA A 47 14.79 19.86 13.78
CA ALA A 47 15.98 19.69 14.59
C ALA A 47 15.61 19.58 16.07
N ALA A 48 16.10 18.56 16.76
CA ALA A 48 16.06 18.53 18.22
C ALA A 48 17.26 19.33 18.77
N THR A 49 17.01 20.51 19.35
CA THR A 49 18.00 21.22 20.17
C THR A 49 17.35 21.66 21.49
N ASN A 50 18.04 21.38 22.61
CA ASN A 50 17.63 21.81 23.95
C ASN A 50 17.99 23.29 24.16
N GLY A 51 17.03 24.15 24.56
CA GLY A 51 17.38 25.51 24.98
C GLY A 51 16.22 26.49 25.18
N SER A 52 15.71 26.58 26.42
CA SER A 52 15.08 27.76 27.05
C SER A 52 13.94 28.56 26.37
N ASN A 53 12.77 28.53 27.03
CA ASN A 53 11.77 29.61 27.17
C ASN A 53 11.53 30.58 25.99
N GLY A 54 10.47 30.30 25.22
CA GLY A 54 9.71 31.30 24.47
C GLY A 54 8.23 30.92 24.48
N SER A 55 7.37 31.72 25.13
CA SER A 55 5.94 31.45 25.20
C SER A 55 5.25 31.73 23.86
N ASN A 56 5.06 30.68 23.05
CA ASN A 56 4.18 30.73 21.89
C ASN A 56 3.22 29.54 21.97
N GLY A 57 1.91 29.81 21.94
CA GLY A 57 0.84 28.89 22.34
C GLY A 57 0.53 27.76 21.36
N ALA A 58 1.54 27.15 20.74
CA ALA A 58 1.36 25.94 19.94
C ALA A 58 0.98 24.76 20.86
N ALA A 59 -0.11 24.06 20.54
CA ALA A 59 -0.46 22.83 21.23
C ALA A 59 0.68 21.79 21.07
N PRO A 60 0.99 20.99 22.10
CA PRO A 60 2.09 20.02 22.02
C PRO A 60 1.84 19.00 20.90
N ARG A 61 2.82 18.84 20.00
CA ARG A 61 2.74 17.92 18.86
C ARG A 61 2.52 16.49 19.36
N ARG A 62 1.41 15.88 18.94
CA ARG A 62 1.02 14.52 19.34
C ARG A 62 1.98 13.48 18.73
N ARG A 63 2.14 12.35 19.44
CA ARG A 63 2.93 11.20 18.97
C ARG A 63 2.12 10.38 17.96
N LEU A 64 2.80 9.64 17.10
CA LEU A 64 2.19 8.94 15.97
C LEU A 64 1.07 7.97 16.38
N ALA A 65 1.27 7.17 17.43
CA ALA A 65 0.23 6.28 17.97
C ALA A 65 -1.05 7.02 18.39
N THR A 66 -0.94 8.26 18.86
CA THR A 66 -2.10 9.12 19.18
C THR A 66 -2.79 9.63 17.90
N LEU A 67 -2.02 10.01 16.88
CA LEU A 67 -2.55 10.48 15.58
C LEU A 67 -3.28 9.36 14.80
N LEU A 68 -2.91 8.09 14.98
CA LEU A 68 -3.65 6.96 14.43
C LEU A 68 -5.06 6.82 15.04
N LEU A 69 -5.23 7.20 16.30
CA LEU A 69 -6.52 7.15 17.00
C LEU A 69 -7.38 8.38 16.74
N HIS A 70 -6.76 9.56 16.69
CA HIS A 70 -7.43 10.84 16.52
C HIS A 70 -7.22 11.40 15.11
N SER A 71 -8.22 11.24 14.25
CA SER A 71 -8.29 11.89 12.94
C SER A 71 -8.44 13.41 13.15
N GLU A 72 -7.32 14.14 13.14
CA GLU A 72 -7.35 15.60 13.19
C GLU A 72 -8.09 16.13 11.95
N GLY A 73 -9.09 16.98 12.15
CA GLY A 73 -9.95 17.43 11.05
C GLY A 73 -11.02 16.42 10.61
N LEU A 74 -11.49 15.54 11.52
CA LEU A 74 -12.87 15.04 11.46
C LEU A 74 -13.78 16.19 11.01
N VAL A 75 -14.60 15.95 10.00
CA VAL A 75 -15.74 16.86 9.72
C VAL A 75 -16.50 16.97 11.05
N ASN A 76 -16.75 18.19 11.52
CA ASN A 76 -17.49 18.42 12.77
C ASN A 76 -18.85 17.74 12.63
N ASP A 77 -18.98 16.55 13.21
CA ASP A 77 -20.19 15.75 13.08
C ASP A 77 -21.34 16.47 13.77
N GLU A 78 -22.43 16.66 13.04
CA GLU A 78 -23.57 17.46 13.51
C GLU A 78 -24.26 16.87 14.75
N PHE A 79 -24.01 15.59 15.05
CA PHE A 79 -24.52 14.87 16.22
C PHE A 79 -23.42 14.50 17.24
N GLY A 80 -22.17 14.88 17.01
CA GLY A 80 -21.04 14.57 17.89
C GLY A 80 -20.61 13.10 17.90
N ALA A 81 -20.79 12.37 16.79
CA ALA A 81 -20.46 10.95 16.68
C ALA A 81 -18.97 10.66 16.97
N SER A 82 -18.70 9.70 17.88
CA SER A 82 -17.33 9.28 18.26
C SER A 82 -16.54 8.61 17.14
N MET A 83 -17.24 8.15 16.09
CA MET A 83 -16.68 7.62 14.85
C MET A 83 -17.40 8.29 13.68
N PRO A 84 -16.72 8.62 12.57
CA PRO A 84 -17.33 9.30 11.44
C PRO A 84 -18.47 8.45 10.84
N PRO A 85 -19.65 9.04 10.55
CA PRO A 85 -20.70 8.38 9.80
C PRO A 85 -20.26 7.98 8.38
N ILE A 86 -20.91 6.97 7.82
CA ILE A 86 -20.65 6.51 6.45
C ILE A 86 -21.61 7.21 5.49
N TYR A 87 -21.12 8.22 4.77
CA TYR A 87 -21.90 8.94 3.76
C TYR A 87 -21.95 8.14 2.44
N GLN A 88 -22.82 7.13 2.39
CA GLN A 88 -23.04 6.27 1.21
C GLN A 88 -23.71 6.97 0.01
N THR A 89 -24.18 8.23 0.16
CA THR A 89 -24.87 8.97 -0.90
C THR A 89 -23.97 9.27 -2.10
N ALA A 90 -24.57 9.36 -3.29
CA ALA A 90 -23.89 9.82 -4.50
C ALA A 90 -23.84 11.35 -4.62
N THR A 91 -24.86 12.06 -4.14
CA THR A 91 -25.07 13.50 -4.36
C THR A 91 -25.36 14.23 -3.03
N PHE A 92 -25.10 15.54 -3.04
CA PHE A 92 -25.33 16.45 -1.92
C PHE A 92 -26.11 17.69 -2.39
N THR A 93 -27.07 18.16 -1.59
CA THR A 93 -27.88 19.36 -1.92
C THR A 93 -27.03 20.62 -1.85
N GLN A 94 -27.10 21.46 -2.88
CA GLN A 94 -26.33 22.71 -2.95
C GLN A 94 -27.05 23.88 -2.27
N PRO A 95 -26.34 24.82 -1.60
CA PRO A 95 -26.94 25.98 -0.95
C PRO A 95 -27.74 26.91 -1.89
N GLY A 96 -27.36 26.98 -3.17
CA GLY A 96 -28.02 27.79 -4.18
C GLY A 96 -27.72 27.29 -5.60
N ALA A 97 -28.36 27.90 -6.60
CA ALA A 97 -28.14 27.53 -8.01
C ALA A 97 -26.77 27.94 -8.56
N THR A 98 -26.07 28.85 -7.86
CA THR A 98 -24.74 29.37 -8.21
C THR A 98 -23.72 29.20 -7.07
N ASP A 99 -24.15 28.69 -5.91
CA ASP A 99 -23.34 28.53 -4.71
C ASP A 99 -23.15 27.04 -4.42
N MET A 100 -21.91 26.57 -4.49
CA MET A 100 -21.55 25.18 -4.22
C MET A 100 -21.17 24.98 -2.76
N GLY A 101 -21.59 23.86 -2.17
CA GLY A 101 -21.11 23.40 -0.86
C GLY A 101 -19.72 22.75 -0.95
N GLU A 102 -19.20 22.26 0.20
CA GLU A 102 -17.94 21.48 0.23
C GLU A 102 -18.03 20.18 -0.57
N TYR A 103 -19.24 19.61 -0.68
CA TYR A 103 -19.53 18.38 -1.40
C TYR A 103 -20.69 18.58 -2.37
N ASP A 104 -20.56 18.02 -3.57
CA ASP A 104 -21.57 17.99 -4.63
C ASP A 104 -21.87 16.56 -5.07
N TYR A 105 -20.82 15.78 -5.33
CA TYR A 105 -20.88 14.45 -5.90
C TYR A 105 -19.73 13.56 -5.39
N SER A 106 -20.03 12.36 -4.89
CA SER A 106 -19.09 11.50 -4.15
C SER A 106 -17.86 11.02 -4.93
N ARG A 107 -17.88 11.07 -6.27
CA ARG A 107 -16.70 10.85 -7.12
C ARG A 107 -15.68 12.00 -6.94
N SER A 108 -16.14 13.25 -6.92
CA SER A 108 -15.31 14.44 -6.67
C SER A 108 -14.82 14.48 -5.22
N GLY A 109 -15.74 14.37 -4.25
CA GLY A 109 -15.43 14.44 -2.83
C GLY A 109 -16.54 13.80 -1.99
N ASN A 110 -16.17 13.12 -0.90
CA ASN A 110 -17.11 12.46 0.01
C ASN A 110 -16.65 12.66 1.47
N PRO A 111 -17.51 13.05 2.43
CA PRO A 111 -17.10 13.31 3.81
C PRO A 111 -16.35 12.14 4.48
N THR A 112 -16.78 10.90 4.24
CA THR A 112 -16.14 9.68 4.76
C THR A 112 -14.71 9.52 4.24
N ARG A 113 -14.52 9.75 2.93
CA ARG A 113 -13.20 9.69 2.29
C ARG A 113 -12.32 10.86 2.74
N THR A 114 -12.88 12.05 2.92
CA THR A 114 -12.16 13.23 3.41
C THR A 114 -11.60 13.02 4.82
N VAL A 115 -12.30 12.32 5.71
CA VAL A 115 -11.74 11.95 7.03
C VAL A 115 -10.51 11.05 6.89
N LEU A 116 -10.56 10.03 6.02
CA LEU A 116 -9.42 9.17 5.73
C LEU A 116 -8.24 9.96 5.13
N GLU A 117 -8.51 10.76 4.10
CA GLU A 117 -7.50 11.55 3.38
C GLU A 117 -6.83 12.58 4.27
N ARG A 118 -7.58 13.30 5.12
CA ARG A 118 -7.01 14.24 6.11
C ARG A 118 -6.16 13.52 7.14
N GLN A 119 -6.63 12.38 7.67
CA GLN A 119 -5.85 11.63 8.66
C GLN A 119 -4.54 11.11 8.06
N LEU A 120 -4.56 10.55 6.86
CA LEU A 120 -3.35 10.06 6.18
C LEU A 120 -2.38 11.19 5.84
N ALA A 121 -2.87 12.37 5.44
CA ALA A 121 -2.01 13.53 5.23
C ALA A 121 -1.26 13.93 6.51
N VAL A 122 -1.94 13.97 7.66
CA VAL A 122 -1.33 14.27 8.97
C VAL A 122 -0.31 13.19 9.39
N LEU A 123 -0.57 11.91 9.12
CA LEU A 123 0.33 10.80 9.45
C LEU A 123 1.61 10.79 8.60
N GLU A 124 1.48 11.08 7.30
CA GLU A 124 2.61 11.15 6.36
C GLU A 124 3.40 12.47 6.47
N GLY A 125 2.81 13.53 7.05
CA GLY A 125 3.38 14.88 7.04
C GLY A 125 3.20 15.59 5.69
N ALA A 126 2.15 15.22 4.95
CA ALA A 126 1.89 15.66 3.59
C ALA A 126 0.98 16.90 3.51
N GLU A 127 1.08 17.68 2.43
CA GLU A 127 0.12 18.74 2.09
C GLU A 127 -1.29 18.15 1.91
N ARG A 128 -1.37 17.02 1.21
CA ARG A 128 -2.63 16.30 0.97
C ARG A 128 -2.39 14.81 0.74
N ALA A 129 -3.36 13.99 1.12
CA ALA A 129 -3.43 12.61 0.69
C ALA A 129 -4.72 12.33 -0.11
N PHE A 130 -4.69 11.28 -0.91
CA PHE A 130 -5.74 10.88 -1.85
C PHE A 130 -5.97 9.37 -1.76
N ALA A 131 -7.22 8.96 -1.52
CA ALA A 131 -7.58 7.55 -1.41
C ALA A 131 -8.18 7.02 -2.72
N PHE A 132 -7.58 5.97 -3.27
CA PHE A 132 -7.91 5.35 -4.55
C PHE A 132 -8.47 3.94 -4.38
N SER A 133 -9.26 3.50 -5.36
CA SER A 133 -9.87 2.15 -5.43
C SER A 133 -8.88 0.98 -5.42
N SER A 134 -7.59 1.21 -5.70
CA SER A 134 -6.52 0.23 -5.52
C SER A 134 -5.15 0.90 -5.53
N GLY A 135 -4.11 0.19 -5.06
CA GLY A 135 -2.72 0.62 -5.23
C GLY A 135 -2.34 0.81 -6.70
N MET A 136 -2.88 -0.01 -7.61
CA MET A 136 -2.66 0.16 -9.05
C MET A 136 -3.36 1.39 -9.63
N SER A 137 -4.53 1.76 -9.09
CA SER A 137 -5.23 3.00 -9.45
C SER A 137 -4.43 4.23 -9.02
N ALA A 138 -3.81 4.19 -7.84
CA ALA A 138 -2.90 5.22 -7.35
C ALA A 138 -1.65 5.34 -8.25
N LEU A 139 -0.96 4.23 -8.54
CA LEU A 139 0.21 4.23 -9.44
C LEU A 139 -0.14 4.70 -10.87
N ALA A 140 -1.31 4.30 -11.39
CA ALA A 140 -1.79 4.80 -12.67
C ALA A 140 -1.93 6.33 -12.65
N ALA A 141 -2.50 6.91 -11.60
CA ALA A 141 -2.62 8.36 -11.45
C ALA A 141 -1.25 9.08 -11.39
N VAL A 142 -0.22 8.45 -10.78
CA VAL A 142 1.17 8.97 -10.86
C VAL A 142 1.67 8.98 -12.30
N THR A 143 1.44 7.91 -13.09
CA THR A 143 1.87 7.89 -14.50
C THR A 143 1.13 8.91 -15.38
N ARG A 144 -0.06 9.37 -14.97
CA ARG A 144 -0.82 10.45 -15.64
C ARG A 144 -0.29 11.86 -15.37
N LEU A 145 0.68 12.00 -14.48
CA LEU A 145 1.43 13.25 -14.34
C LEU A 145 2.38 13.50 -15.52
N LEU A 146 2.68 12.45 -16.30
CA LEU A 146 3.64 12.43 -17.40
C LEU A 146 2.94 12.59 -18.75
N LYS A 147 3.72 12.90 -19.79
CA LYS A 147 3.28 13.07 -21.18
C LYS A 147 4.10 12.19 -22.13
N ALA A 148 3.57 11.95 -23.33
CA ALA A 148 4.32 11.29 -24.39
C ALA A 148 5.66 12.01 -24.65
N GLY A 149 6.73 11.24 -24.76
CA GLY A 149 8.11 11.73 -24.87
C GLY A 149 8.86 11.81 -23.53
N ASP A 150 8.19 11.71 -22.38
CA ASP A 150 8.86 11.63 -21.07
C ASP A 150 9.55 10.26 -20.87
N HIS A 151 10.37 10.17 -19.81
CA HIS A 151 11.08 8.97 -19.39
C HIS A 151 10.91 8.70 -17.89
N VAL A 152 10.79 7.42 -17.52
CA VAL A 152 10.74 6.92 -16.14
C VAL A 152 11.96 6.06 -15.86
N VAL A 153 12.64 6.31 -14.73
CA VAL A 153 13.58 5.35 -14.12
C VAL A 153 12.86 4.61 -13.00
N ALA A 154 13.01 3.29 -12.92
CA ALA A 154 12.33 2.48 -11.91
C ALA A 154 13.18 1.28 -11.46
N GLY A 155 12.88 0.71 -10.29
CA GLY A 155 13.50 -0.53 -9.82
C GLY A 155 13.35 -1.69 -10.82
N ASP A 156 14.35 -2.56 -10.90
CA ASP A 156 14.27 -3.86 -11.58
C ASP A 156 13.53 -4.90 -10.72
N ASP A 157 13.66 -4.80 -9.40
CA ASP A 157 12.86 -5.48 -8.39
C ASP A 157 11.80 -4.55 -7.81
N LEU A 158 10.56 -4.78 -8.23
CA LEU A 158 9.35 -4.06 -7.84
C LEU A 158 8.20 -5.06 -7.84
N TYR A 159 7.13 -4.75 -7.09
CA TYR A 159 5.88 -5.49 -7.19
C TYR A 159 5.48 -5.77 -8.66
N GLY A 160 5.27 -7.05 -9.00
CA GLY A 160 4.94 -7.49 -10.37
C GLY A 160 3.75 -6.78 -11.03
N GLY A 161 2.82 -6.20 -10.27
CA GLY A 161 1.76 -5.32 -10.81
C GLY A 161 2.30 -3.98 -11.32
N THR A 162 3.20 -3.34 -10.56
CA THR A 162 3.95 -2.15 -10.95
C THR A 162 4.82 -2.43 -12.17
N SER A 163 5.54 -3.57 -12.18
CA SER A 163 6.32 -3.97 -13.35
C SER A 163 5.46 -4.19 -14.60
N ARG A 164 4.24 -4.74 -14.48
CA ARG A 164 3.29 -4.87 -15.59
C ARG A 164 2.75 -3.52 -16.09
N LEU A 165 2.47 -2.57 -15.19
CA LEU A 165 2.08 -1.20 -15.55
C LEU A 165 3.18 -0.52 -16.38
N LEU A 166 4.41 -0.55 -15.87
CA LEU A 166 5.59 0.06 -16.49
C LEU A 166 6.03 -0.60 -17.80
N SER A 167 5.89 -1.91 -17.95
CA SER A 167 6.36 -2.62 -19.16
C SER A 167 5.34 -2.66 -20.30
N ARG A 168 4.04 -2.43 -20.03
CA ARG A 168 2.97 -2.61 -21.04
C ARG A 168 2.04 -1.40 -21.21
N VAL A 169 1.68 -0.72 -20.12
CA VAL A 169 0.67 0.36 -20.16
C VAL A 169 1.33 1.73 -20.37
N VAL A 170 2.42 2.00 -19.65
CA VAL A 170 3.16 3.27 -19.75
C VAL A 170 3.81 3.47 -21.13
N PRO A 171 4.46 2.46 -21.76
CA PRO A 171 5.05 2.62 -23.09
C PRO A 171 4.00 2.84 -24.19
N ALA A 172 2.79 2.28 -24.02
CA ALA A 172 1.68 2.52 -24.95
C ALA A 172 1.17 3.98 -24.92
N ALA A 173 1.47 4.75 -23.87
CA ALA A 173 1.23 6.19 -23.79
C ALA A 173 2.41 7.03 -24.36
N GLY A 174 3.41 6.39 -24.96
CA GLY A 174 4.59 7.05 -25.53
C GLY A 174 5.61 7.51 -24.49
N ILE A 175 5.63 6.89 -23.30
CA ILE A 175 6.57 7.20 -22.21
C ILE A 175 7.62 6.08 -22.14
N ASP A 176 8.90 6.43 -22.23
CA ASP A 176 10.00 5.47 -22.12
C ASP A 176 10.17 5.00 -20.66
N VAL A 177 10.57 3.75 -20.43
CA VAL A 177 10.93 3.25 -19.10
C VAL A 177 12.30 2.57 -19.15
N THR A 178 13.16 2.88 -18.18
CA THR A 178 14.40 2.13 -17.90
C THR A 178 14.31 1.53 -16.50
N ASN A 179 14.50 0.21 -16.39
CA ASN A 179 14.63 -0.47 -15.11
C ASN A 179 16.11 -0.61 -14.72
N VAL A 180 16.43 -0.37 -13.45
CA VAL A 180 17.78 -0.49 -12.86
C VAL A 180 17.70 -1.04 -11.44
N ASP A 181 18.82 -1.56 -10.92
CA ASP A 181 18.94 -1.80 -9.48
C ASP A 181 18.89 -0.45 -8.74
N THR A 182 17.88 -0.26 -7.90
CA THR A 182 17.67 0.98 -7.13
C THR A 182 18.33 0.96 -5.75
N SER A 183 19.03 -0.12 -5.39
CA SER A 183 19.98 -0.12 -4.27
C SER A 183 21.33 0.51 -4.64
N ASP A 184 21.65 0.61 -5.94
CA ASP A 184 22.80 1.37 -6.45
C ASP A 184 22.38 2.76 -6.94
N VAL A 185 22.72 3.78 -6.14
CA VAL A 185 22.48 5.21 -6.47
C VAL A 185 23.20 5.61 -7.77
N ALA A 186 24.36 5.01 -8.09
CA ALA A 186 25.09 5.31 -9.32
C ALA A 186 24.40 4.71 -10.57
N ALA A 187 23.81 3.53 -10.47
CA ALA A 187 22.98 2.96 -11.54
C ALA A 187 21.74 3.82 -11.81
N VAL A 188 21.08 4.33 -10.77
CA VAL A 188 19.97 5.28 -10.92
C VAL A 188 20.44 6.58 -11.58
N ALA A 189 21.56 7.16 -11.14
CA ALA A 189 22.15 8.35 -11.73
C ALA A 189 22.48 8.17 -13.23
N ALA A 190 23.05 7.01 -13.60
CA ALA A 190 23.41 6.70 -14.99
C ALA A 190 22.18 6.48 -15.90
N ALA A 191 21.05 6.03 -15.36
CA ALA A 191 19.81 5.86 -16.12
C ALA A 191 19.03 7.18 -16.32
N ILE A 192 19.29 8.19 -15.49
CA ILE A 192 18.65 9.51 -15.61
C ILE A 192 19.14 10.22 -16.89
N ARG A 193 18.16 10.62 -17.71
CA ARG A 193 18.31 11.41 -18.94
C ARG A 193 17.84 12.84 -18.64
N PRO A 194 18.72 13.82 -18.38
CA PRO A 194 18.33 15.18 -18.00
C PRO A 194 17.40 15.82 -19.03
N GLY A 195 16.37 16.55 -18.56
CA GLY A 195 15.36 17.18 -19.43
C GLY A 195 14.38 16.23 -20.13
N LYS A 196 14.54 14.90 -20.00
CA LYS A 196 13.58 13.89 -20.49
C LYS A 196 13.02 13.02 -19.35
N THR A 197 13.82 12.73 -18.33
CA THR A 197 13.39 11.94 -17.17
C THR A 197 12.50 12.79 -16.28
N ALA A 198 11.25 12.38 -16.12
CA ALA A 198 10.22 13.13 -15.41
C ALA A 198 9.77 12.43 -14.11
N LEU A 199 10.11 11.14 -13.95
CA LEU A 199 9.81 10.35 -12.77
C LEU A 199 10.93 9.35 -12.46
N VAL A 200 11.29 9.24 -11.18
CA VAL A 200 11.99 8.10 -10.59
C VAL A 200 11.02 7.40 -9.65
N MET A 201 10.84 6.09 -9.80
CA MET A 201 9.90 5.31 -8.99
C MET A 201 10.61 4.19 -8.22
N LEU A 202 10.50 4.24 -6.90
CA LEU A 202 11.23 3.40 -5.95
C LEU A 202 10.25 2.55 -5.11
N GLU A 203 10.76 1.46 -4.56
CA GLU A 203 10.09 0.61 -3.56
C GLU A 203 11.17 0.24 -2.53
N SER A 204 10.97 0.53 -1.24
CA SER A 204 12.01 0.32 -0.22
C SER A 204 11.37 -0.06 1.14
N PRO A 205 11.61 -1.28 1.65
CA PRO A 205 12.30 -2.39 1.00
C PRO A 205 11.57 -2.86 -0.28
N THR A 206 12.30 -3.46 -1.23
CA THR A 206 11.69 -4.06 -2.43
C THR A 206 10.93 -5.35 -2.10
N ASN A 207 9.83 -5.66 -2.80
CA ASN A 207 9.19 -6.97 -2.73
C ASN A 207 9.40 -7.75 -4.06
N PRO A 208 10.04 -8.94 -4.03
CA PRO A 208 10.26 -9.79 -2.85
C PRO A 208 11.71 -9.83 -2.30
N ARG A 209 12.72 -9.20 -2.92
CA ARG A 209 14.14 -9.39 -2.48
C ARG A 209 14.52 -8.61 -1.21
N MET A 210 13.66 -7.71 -0.72
CA MET A 210 13.91 -6.88 0.48
C MET A 210 15.15 -5.97 0.37
N GLN A 211 15.56 -5.61 -0.85
CA GLN A 211 16.63 -4.65 -1.09
C GLN A 211 16.24 -3.26 -0.58
N ILE A 212 17.24 -2.44 -0.25
CA ILE A 212 17.06 -1.10 0.30
C ILE A 212 17.54 -0.06 -0.70
N CYS A 213 16.65 0.87 -1.05
CA CYS A 213 17.02 2.07 -1.80
C CYS A 213 17.45 3.15 -0.80
N ASP A 214 18.54 3.89 -1.06
CA ASP A 214 18.80 5.15 -0.35
C ASP A 214 17.87 6.23 -0.92
N ILE A 215 16.72 6.41 -0.25
CA ILE A 215 15.66 7.30 -0.75
C ILE A 215 16.19 8.73 -0.85
N LYS A 216 16.98 9.17 0.13
CA LYS A 216 17.47 10.55 0.19
C LYS A 216 18.47 10.82 -0.92
N ALA A 217 19.49 9.97 -1.07
CA ALA A 217 20.49 10.15 -2.12
C ALA A 217 19.88 10.09 -3.52
N ILE A 218 18.90 9.21 -3.74
CA ILE A 218 18.19 9.13 -5.03
C ILE A 218 17.31 10.37 -5.26
N CYS A 219 16.66 10.93 -4.23
CA CYS A 219 15.92 12.19 -4.36
C CYS A 219 16.84 13.34 -4.79
N GLU A 220 18.02 13.48 -4.18
CA GLU A 220 18.99 14.51 -4.54
C GLU A 220 19.42 14.42 -6.01
N VAL A 221 19.70 13.21 -6.51
CA VAL A 221 20.07 12.97 -7.92
C VAL A 221 18.89 13.19 -8.88
N ALA A 222 17.69 12.74 -8.54
CA ALA A 222 16.50 12.89 -9.38
C ALA A 222 16.08 14.36 -9.51
N HIS A 223 16.09 15.11 -8.40
CA HIS A 223 15.73 16.53 -8.35
C HIS A 223 16.74 17.40 -9.11
N ALA A 224 18.03 17.05 -9.08
CA ALA A 224 19.05 17.72 -9.89
C ALA A 224 18.77 17.63 -11.42
N ALA A 225 18.03 16.62 -11.87
CA ALA A 225 17.59 16.47 -13.26
C ALA A 225 16.16 16.98 -13.53
N GLY A 226 15.44 17.46 -12.51
CA GLY A 226 14.05 17.92 -12.58
C GLY A 226 13.00 16.82 -12.60
N ALA A 227 13.35 15.58 -12.25
CA ALA A 227 12.42 14.45 -12.16
C ALA A 227 11.69 14.43 -10.80
N LEU A 228 10.41 14.05 -10.79
CA LEU A 228 9.69 13.75 -9.55
C LEU A 228 10.18 12.43 -8.96
N VAL A 229 10.09 12.25 -7.63
CA VAL A 229 10.30 10.96 -6.98
C VAL A 229 9.02 10.44 -6.33
N CYS A 230 8.64 9.21 -6.72
CA CYS A 230 7.56 8.45 -6.10
C CYS A 230 8.12 7.22 -5.38
N VAL A 231 7.84 7.07 -4.10
CA VAL A 231 8.25 5.91 -3.30
C VAL A 231 7.02 5.09 -2.91
N ASP A 232 6.96 3.83 -3.34
CA ASP A 232 6.02 2.85 -2.79
C ASP A 232 6.53 2.42 -1.40
N ASN A 233 5.82 2.88 -0.37
CA ASN A 233 6.08 2.65 1.04
C ASN A 233 5.17 1.56 1.62
N SER A 234 4.59 0.69 0.77
CA SER A 234 3.57 -0.29 1.20
C SER A 234 4.02 -1.25 2.31
N ILE A 235 5.33 -1.54 2.41
CA ILE A 235 5.87 -2.48 3.41
C ILE A 235 6.00 -1.83 4.80
N LEU A 236 6.41 -0.56 4.88
CA LEU A 236 6.72 0.11 6.15
C LEU A 236 5.62 1.08 6.59
N THR A 237 4.92 1.72 5.65
CA THR A 237 3.95 2.83 5.86
C THR A 237 4.55 4.01 6.63
N CYS A 238 3.80 5.12 6.76
CA CYS A 238 4.14 6.23 7.67
C CYS A 238 4.49 5.80 9.11
N LEU A 239 4.10 4.59 9.57
CA LEU A 239 4.47 4.10 10.89
C LEU A 239 5.99 3.93 11.06
N TYR A 240 6.66 3.39 10.04
CA TYR A 240 8.07 3.02 10.12
C TYR A 240 9.00 3.74 9.15
N GLN A 241 8.47 4.37 8.09
CA GLN A 241 9.24 5.20 7.16
C GLN A 241 8.35 6.32 6.60
N ARG A 242 8.88 7.54 6.47
CA ARG A 242 8.14 8.67 5.88
C ARG A 242 8.93 9.24 4.69
N PRO A 243 8.66 8.76 3.45
CA PRO A 243 9.44 9.14 2.27
C PRO A 243 9.47 10.65 1.98
N LEU A 244 8.41 11.38 2.35
CA LEU A 244 8.35 12.83 2.17
C LEU A 244 9.40 13.56 3.03
N ASP A 245 9.61 13.12 4.29
CA ASP A 245 10.68 13.62 5.17
C ASP A 245 12.08 13.31 4.60
N LEU A 246 12.21 12.26 3.76
CA LEU A 246 13.44 11.84 3.10
C LEU A 246 13.67 12.55 1.75
N GLY A 247 12.73 13.39 1.31
CA GLY A 247 12.85 14.22 0.11
C GLY A 247 11.84 13.90 -1.00
N ALA A 248 11.19 12.73 -0.97
CA ALA A 248 10.28 12.30 -2.03
C ALA A 248 9.11 13.27 -2.23
N ASP A 249 8.57 13.33 -3.46
CA ASP A 249 7.44 14.22 -3.78
C ASP A 249 6.10 13.51 -3.61
N ILE A 250 6.10 12.18 -3.76
CA ILE A 250 4.94 11.29 -3.63
C ILE A 250 5.33 10.09 -2.75
N ALA A 251 4.62 9.90 -1.64
CA ALA A 251 4.58 8.65 -0.91
C ALA A 251 3.34 7.86 -1.37
N MET A 252 3.56 6.75 -2.05
CA MET A 252 2.52 5.79 -2.43
C MET A 252 2.39 4.74 -1.33
N THR A 253 1.18 4.30 -1.02
CA THR A 253 0.96 3.09 -0.20
C THR A 253 -0.26 2.32 -0.69
N SER A 254 -0.12 1.01 -0.91
CA SER A 254 -1.25 0.10 -1.06
C SER A 254 -1.95 -0.07 0.29
N ALA A 255 -3.03 0.68 0.51
CA ALA A 255 -3.79 0.61 1.76
C ALA A 255 -4.50 -0.76 1.97
N THR A 256 -4.57 -1.61 0.94
CA THR A 256 -4.86 -3.05 1.04
C THR A 256 -3.99 -3.80 2.07
N LYS A 257 -2.78 -3.29 2.36
CA LYS A 257 -1.76 -3.95 3.20
C LYS A 257 -1.96 -3.58 4.67
N PHE A 258 -0.92 -3.08 5.34
CA PHE A 258 -0.94 -2.80 6.78
C PHE A 258 -1.98 -1.76 7.23
N ILE A 259 -2.36 -0.80 6.38
CA ILE A 259 -3.40 0.21 6.69
C ILE A 259 -4.76 -0.48 6.92
N GLY A 260 -5.26 -1.23 5.94
CA GLY A 260 -6.47 -2.03 6.07
C GLY A 260 -6.29 -3.17 7.09
N GLY A 261 -5.22 -3.95 6.95
CA GLY A 261 -4.74 -4.90 7.96
C GLY A 261 -5.51 -6.21 8.12
N HIS A 262 -6.69 -6.35 7.49
CA HIS A 262 -7.61 -7.48 7.70
C HIS A 262 -7.99 -8.22 6.40
N SER A 263 -7.32 -7.90 5.27
CA SER A 263 -7.55 -8.50 3.94
C SER A 263 -9.00 -8.40 3.40
N ASP A 264 -9.76 -7.41 3.86
CA ASP A 264 -11.17 -7.18 3.55
C ASP A 264 -11.44 -5.95 2.65
N VAL A 265 -10.39 -5.19 2.30
CA VAL A 265 -10.47 -3.96 1.49
C VAL A 265 -9.33 -3.89 0.47
N THR A 266 -9.62 -3.40 -0.74
CA THR A 266 -8.60 -3.05 -1.74
C THR A 266 -8.55 -1.53 -1.89
N ALA A 267 -7.36 -0.95 -1.72
CA ALA A 267 -7.18 0.49 -1.78
C ALA A 267 -5.73 0.90 -2.08
N GLY A 268 -5.56 2.14 -2.53
CA GLY A 268 -4.29 2.82 -2.69
C GLY A 268 -4.35 4.22 -2.08
N VAL A 269 -3.21 4.75 -1.68
CA VAL A 269 -3.04 6.09 -1.12
C VAL A 269 -1.88 6.75 -1.85
N LEU A 270 -2.06 8.01 -2.25
CA LEU A 270 -0.95 8.91 -2.57
C LEU A 270 -0.96 10.05 -1.57
N ALA A 271 0.13 10.23 -0.82
CA ALA A 271 0.39 11.41 -0.03
C ALA A 271 1.45 12.26 -0.74
N VAL A 272 1.21 13.57 -0.87
CA VAL A 272 2.02 14.45 -1.73
C VAL A 272 2.56 15.66 -0.98
N LYS A 273 3.76 16.09 -1.38
CA LYS A 273 4.57 17.11 -0.73
C LYS A 273 4.03 18.53 -0.85
N ASP A 274 3.44 18.90 -1.99
CA ASP A 274 3.02 20.28 -2.26
C ASP A 274 1.66 20.40 -2.96
N LYS A 275 1.14 21.64 -2.94
CA LYS A 275 -0.19 21.97 -3.45
C LYS A 275 -0.31 21.84 -4.98
N ALA A 276 0.73 22.17 -5.75
CA ALA A 276 0.66 22.10 -7.21
C ALA A 276 0.60 20.64 -7.68
N LEU A 277 1.31 19.75 -7.00
CA LEU A 277 1.22 18.31 -7.19
C LEU A 277 -0.14 17.76 -6.72
N ALA A 278 -0.65 18.23 -5.58
CA ALA A 278 -1.97 17.86 -5.08
C ALA A 278 -3.11 18.24 -6.05
N ASP A 279 -3.08 19.44 -6.62
CA ASP A 279 -4.10 19.89 -7.59
C ASP A 279 -4.09 19.02 -8.87
N ARG A 280 -2.89 18.59 -9.33
CA ARG A 280 -2.73 17.67 -10.48
C ARG A 280 -3.27 16.27 -10.17
N ILE A 281 -2.93 15.69 -9.00
CA ILE A 281 -3.43 14.37 -8.59
C ILE A 281 -4.95 14.39 -8.37
N TYR A 282 -5.50 15.45 -7.75
CA TYR A 282 -6.94 15.63 -7.59
C TYR A 282 -7.67 15.63 -8.95
N PHE A 283 -7.15 16.38 -9.92
CA PHE A 283 -7.72 16.44 -11.26
C PHE A 283 -7.80 15.04 -11.90
N VAL A 284 -6.70 14.28 -11.87
CA VAL A 284 -6.65 12.91 -12.43
C VAL A 284 -7.61 11.97 -11.70
N GLN A 285 -7.58 11.94 -10.37
CA GLN A 285 -8.45 11.06 -9.56
C GLN A 285 -9.93 11.32 -9.84
N ASN A 286 -10.33 12.60 -9.92
CA ASN A 286 -11.70 13.01 -10.19
C ASN A 286 -12.11 12.68 -11.64
N ALA A 287 -11.25 12.99 -12.63
CA ALA A 287 -11.51 12.80 -14.05
C ALA A 287 -11.58 11.32 -14.47
N GLU A 288 -10.65 10.48 -13.99
CA GLU A 288 -10.67 9.04 -14.24
C GLU A 288 -11.63 8.29 -13.31
N GLY A 289 -12.19 8.93 -12.28
CA GLY A 289 -13.17 8.36 -11.37
C GLY A 289 -12.62 7.26 -10.45
N THR A 290 -11.32 7.32 -10.13
CA THR A 290 -10.57 6.25 -9.45
C THR A 290 -10.53 6.37 -7.92
N ALA A 291 -11.27 7.33 -7.35
CA ALA A 291 -11.35 7.55 -5.90
C ALA A 291 -11.97 6.37 -5.14
N LEU A 292 -11.57 6.18 -3.88
CA LEU A 292 -12.07 5.11 -3.01
C LEU A 292 -13.54 5.33 -2.62
N GLY A 293 -14.29 4.23 -2.46
CA GLY A 293 -15.67 4.24 -2.02
C GLY A 293 -15.82 4.63 -0.53
N PRO A 294 -16.98 5.19 -0.12
CA PRO A 294 -17.21 5.61 1.27
C PRO A 294 -17.12 4.47 2.30
N PHE A 295 -17.67 3.29 2.00
CA PHE A 295 -17.58 2.12 2.89
C PHE A 295 -16.13 1.64 3.08
N ASP A 296 -15.40 1.46 1.99
CA ASP A 296 -13.98 1.06 2.02
C ASP A 296 -13.11 2.10 2.73
N SER A 297 -13.42 3.39 2.55
CA SER A 297 -12.76 4.49 3.26
C SER A 297 -12.97 4.37 4.78
N TRP A 298 -14.18 4.00 5.21
CA TRP A 298 -14.49 3.76 6.62
C TRP A 298 -13.78 2.50 7.17
N LEU A 299 -13.67 1.43 6.38
CA LEU A 299 -12.87 0.24 6.76
C LEU A 299 -11.40 0.61 7.01
N LEU A 300 -10.80 1.47 6.18
CA LEU A 300 -9.44 1.96 6.40
C LEU A 300 -9.33 2.84 7.65
N VAL A 301 -10.27 3.76 7.90
CA VAL A 301 -10.29 4.55 9.17
C VAL A 301 -10.40 3.63 10.40
N ARG A 302 -11.11 2.51 10.29
CA ARG A 302 -11.16 1.47 11.33
C ARG A 302 -9.83 0.72 11.46
N GLY A 303 -9.20 0.34 10.34
CA GLY A 303 -7.93 -0.40 10.30
C GLY A 303 -6.74 0.40 10.86
N ILE A 304 -6.65 1.69 10.53
CA ILE A 304 -5.61 2.63 11.01
C ILE A 304 -5.51 2.65 12.54
N LYS A 305 -6.66 2.59 13.24
CA LYS A 305 -6.72 2.70 14.71
C LYS A 305 -6.02 1.56 15.45
N THR A 306 -5.82 0.39 14.82
CA THR A 306 -5.04 -0.73 15.40
C THR A 306 -3.68 -0.92 14.73
N MET A 307 -3.30 -0.07 13.77
CA MET A 307 -2.12 -0.26 12.92
C MET A 307 -0.81 -0.35 13.71
N ALA A 308 -0.58 0.53 14.68
CA ALA A 308 0.61 0.47 15.54
C ALA A 308 0.71 -0.86 16.31
N LEU A 309 -0.37 -1.28 16.97
CA LEU A 309 -0.40 -2.53 17.76
C LEU A 309 -0.15 -3.77 16.89
N ARG A 310 -0.76 -3.81 15.70
CA ARG A 310 -0.57 -4.90 14.73
C ARG A 310 0.87 -4.94 14.25
N MET A 311 1.39 -3.82 13.74
CA MET A 311 2.72 -3.75 13.13
C MET A 311 3.84 -3.94 14.15
N GLU A 312 3.67 -3.52 15.41
CA GLU A 312 4.61 -3.78 16.51
C GLU A 312 4.75 -5.29 16.76
N ARG A 313 3.63 -6.00 16.90
CA ARG A 313 3.62 -7.47 17.05
C ARG A 313 4.19 -8.17 15.82
N GLN A 314 3.77 -7.75 14.62
CA GLN A 314 4.25 -8.31 13.35
C GLN A 314 5.77 -8.16 13.19
N ALA A 315 6.35 -7.00 13.52
CA ALA A 315 7.79 -6.77 13.46
C ALA A 315 8.58 -7.57 14.51
N ALA A 316 8.05 -7.69 15.74
CA ALA A 316 8.66 -8.52 16.78
C ALA A 316 8.68 -10.01 16.39
N ASN A 317 7.55 -10.52 15.89
CA ASN A 317 7.43 -11.89 15.39
C ASN A 317 8.35 -12.12 14.17
N ALA A 318 8.44 -11.16 13.25
CA ALA A 318 9.29 -11.26 12.07
C ALA A 318 10.79 -11.29 12.40
N MET A 319 11.25 -10.50 13.37
CA MET A 319 12.64 -10.58 13.83
C MET A 319 12.97 -11.98 14.38
N ARG A 320 12.06 -12.59 15.14
CA ARG A 320 12.23 -13.95 15.67
C ARG A 320 12.28 -15.00 14.57
N ILE A 321 11.35 -14.96 13.61
CA ILE A 321 11.33 -15.87 12.45
C ILE A 321 12.57 -15.68 11.58
N ALA A 322 13.00 -14.45 11.31
CA ALA A 322 14.19 -14.17 10.49
C ALA A 322 15.47 -14.72 11.14
N GLN A 323 15.61 -14.57 12.47
CA GLN A 323 16.74 -15.14 13.23
C GLN A 323 16.72 -16.68 13.23
N TRP A 324 15.55 -17.29 13.40
CA TRP A 324 15.39 -18.75 13.35
C TRP A 324 15.72 -19.31 11.95
N LEU A 325 15.17 -18.69 10.89
CA LEU A 325 15.48 -19.05 9.50
C LEU A 325 16.97 -18.92 9.19
N ALA A 326 17.63 -17.85 9.66
CA ALA A 326 19.05 -17.63 9.42
C ALA A 326 19.97 -18.67 10.10
N ALA A 327 19.47 -19.39 11.11
CA ALA A 327 20.16 -20.51 11.76
C ALA A 327 19.78 -21.89 11.20
N HIS A 328 18.77 -21.98 10.32
CA HIS A 328 18.22 -23.25 9.85
C HIS A 328 19.05 -23.86 8.70
N PRO A 329 19.49 -25.14 8.77
CA PRO A 329 20.48 -25.71 7.84
C PRO A 329 20.03 -25.84 6.38
N LEU A 330 18.72 -25.85 6.12
CA LEU A 330 18.14 -25.85 4.77
C LEU A 330 17.97 -24.44 4.18
N VAL A 331 18.19 -23.37 4.95
CA VAL A 331 18.13 -21.99 4.48
C VAL A 331 19.53 -21.50 4.11
N LYS A 332 19.65 -20.75 3.02
CA LYS A 332 20.94 -20.33 2.43
C LYS A 332 21.20 -18.85 2.56
N CYS A 333 20.14 -18.05 2.42
CA CYS A 333 20.14 -16.63 2.69
C CYS A 333 18.75 -16.21 3.18
N VAL A 334 18.70 -15.26 4.11
CA VAL A 334 17.47 -14.60 4.57
C VAL A 334 17.59 -13.11 4.26
N ASN A 335 16.72 -12.61 3.38
CA ASN A 335 16.61 -11.19 3.11
C ASN A 335 15.62 -10.58 4.12
N PHE A 336 16.17 -9.99 5.17
CA PHE A 336 15.42 -9.18 6.13
C PHE A 336 16.30 -8.01 6.58
N PRO A 337 15.88 -6.73 6.39
CA PRO A 337 16.72 -5.57 6.72
C PRO A 337 17.13 -5.46 8.20
N GLY A 338 16.41 -6.15 9.08
CA GLY A 338 16.72 -6.21 10.50
C GLY A 338 17.90 -7.12 10.88
N LEU A 339 18.29 -8.08 10.03
CA LEU A 339 19.38 -9.01 10.33
C LEU A 339 20.76 -8.34 10.19
N GLU A 340 21.68 -8.75 11.06
CA GLU A 340 23.11 -8.45 10.89
C GLU A 340 23.61 -9.07 9.57
N GLY A 341 24.45 -8.33 8.85
CA GLY A 341 24.96 -8.75 7.53
C GLY A 341 24.08 -8.42 6.33
N HIS A 342 22.85 -7.93 6.52
CA HIS A 342 22.03 -7.46 5.39
C HIS A 342 22.67 -6.22 4.73
N ALA A 343 22.98 -6.30 3.42
CA ALA A 343 23.77 -5.28 2.72
C ALA A 343 23.20 -3.85 2.85
N GLY A 344 21.88 -3.71 2.79
CA GLY A 344 21.18 -2.43 2.93
C GLY A 344 20.97 -1.94 4.38
N LYS A 345 21.43 -2.66 5.41
CA LYS A 345 21.05 -2.40 6.81
C LYS A 345 21.38 -1.00 7.30
N ALA A 346 22.60 -0.50 7.03
CA ALA A 346 23.02 0.82 7.50
C ALA A 346 22.17 1.96 6.90
N VAL A 347 21.77 1.83 5.63
CA VAL A 347 20.85 2.77 4.96
C VAL A 347 19.45 2.63 5.54
N HIS A 348 18.98 1.41 5.76
CA HIS A 348 17.66 1.12 6.34
C HIS A 348 17.51 1.74 7.73
N ASP A 349 18.44 1.47 8.65
CA ASP A 349 18.42 1.97 10.02
C ASP A 349 18.51 3.52 10.09
N ALA A 350 19.07 4.16 9.06
CA ALA A 350 19.14 5.62 8.95
C ALA A 350 17.83 6.28 8.46
N GLN A 351 16.96 5.52 7.77
CA GLN A 351 15.74 6.06 7.12
C GLN A 351 14.42 5.42 7.60
N ALA A 352 14.49 4.37 8.43
CA ALA A 352 13.32 3.66 8.96
C ALA A 352 13.50 3.29 10.44
N THR A 353 12.39 3.21 11.18
CA THR A 353 12.38 2.90 12.63
C THR A 353 12.13 1.42 12.94
N SER A 354 11.91 0.58 11.92
CA SER A 354 11.71 -0.87 12.03
C SER A 354 12.01 -1.55 10.69
N ALA A 355 12.35 -2.84 10.73
CA ALA A 355 12.51 -3.68 9.55
C ALA A 355 11.17 -4.15 8.92
N GLY A 356 10.04 -3.89 9.57
CA GLY A 356 8.73 -4.37 9.14
C GLY A 356 8.54 -5.87 9.41
N SER A 357 7.63 -6.52 8.66
CA SER A 357 7.27 -7.94 8.89
C SER A 357 7.25 -8.83 7.64
N VAL A 358 7.81 -8.34 6.53
CA VAL A 358 8.02 -9.15 5.32
C VAL A 358 9.44 -9.69 5.34
N ILE A 359 9.58 -10.98 5.08
CA ILE A 359 10.85 -11.71 5.04
C ILE A 359 10.87 -12.48 3.71
N SER A 360 12.03 -12.60 3.07
CA SER A 360 12.23 -13.65 2.06
C SER A 360 13.48 -14.48 2.34
N PHE A 361 13.52 -15.70 1.83
CA PHE A 361 14.64 -16.61 1.99
C PHE A 361 14.74 -17.58 0.79
N ILE A 362 15.92 -18.16 0.63
CA ILE A 362 16.23 -19.19 -0.39
C ILE A 362 16.80 -20.45 0.27
N THR A 363 16.67 -21.59 -0.41
CA THR A 363 17.08 -22.92 0.05
C THR A 363 18.07 -23.63 -0.88
N ASP A 364 18.29 -23.09 -2.08
CA ASP A 364 18.97 -23.70 -3.24
C ASP A 364 18.23 -24.91 -3.85
N ASP A 365 17.03 -25.28 -3.37
CA ASP A 365 16.18 -26.31 -3.98
C ASP A 365 14.70 -25.89 -3.99
N ALA A 366 14.17 -25.59 -5.17
CA ALA A 366 12.78 -25.17 -5.33
C ALA A 366 11.77 -26.21 -4.83
N GLU A 367 12.11 -27.50 -4.81
CA GLU A 367 11.26 -28.55 -4.26
C GLU A 367 11.26 -28.56 -2.72
N VAL A 368 12.40 -28.22 -2.08
CA VAL A 368 12.46 -27.99 -0.63
C VAL A 368 11.60 -26.79 -0.26
N SER A 369 11.77 -25.67 -0.97
CA SER A 369 10.95 -24.47 -0.78
C SER A 369 9.46 -24.74 -1.00
N ARG A 370 9.09 -25.54 -2.02
CA ARG A 370 7.71 -25.95 -2.29
C ARG A 370 7.12 -26.74 -1.13
N VAL A 371 7.82 -27.76 -0.62
CA VAL A 371 7.34 -28.57 0.50
C VAL A 371 7.21 -27.73 1.78
N VAL A 372 8.15 -26.83 2.08
CA VAL A 372 8.01 -25.91 3.22
C VAL A 372 6.75 -25.04 3.09
N VAL A 373 6.49 -24.49 1.90
CA VAL A 373 5.34 -23.62 1.63
C VAL A 373 4.00 -24.37 1.68
N GLU A 374 3.97 -25.63 1.24
CA GLU A 374 2.74 -26.45 1.22
C GLU A 374 2.40 -27.10 2.56
N GLU A 375 3.39 -27.43 3.39
CA GLU A 375 3.20 -28.19 4.62
C GLU A 375 2.90 -27.34 5.86
N THR A 376 3.09 -26.00 5.81
CA THR A 376 2.64 -25.09 6.87
C THR A 376 1.12 -25.08 7.01
N GLN A 377 0.61 -25.12 8.24
CA GLN A 377 -0.81 -25.18 8.56
C GLN A 377 -1.39 -23.82 8.95
N LEU A 378 -0.60 -22.98 9.62
CA LEU A 378 -0.98 -21.63 10.06
C LEU A 378 -0.79 -20.64 8.92
N PHE A 379 0.40 -20.62 8.31
CA PHE A 379 0.71 -19.74 7.19
C PHE A 379 -0.17 -20.05 5.99
N LYS A 380 -0.90 -19.03 5.49
CA LYS A 380 -1.78 -19.22 4.33
C LYS A 380 -1.02 -18.94 3.04
N ILE A 381 -1.06 -19.91 2.12
CA ILE A 381 -0.48 -19.81 0.77
C ILE A 381 -1.31 -18.80 -0.03
N THR A 382 -0.83 -17.57 -0.13
CA THR A 382 -1.56 -16.50 -0.84
C THR A 382 -0.66 -15.36 -1.30
N VAL A 383 -1.16 -14.59 -2.26
CA VAL A 383 -0.58 -13.29 -2.64
C VAL A 383 -0.98 -12.21 -1.63
N SER A 384 -0.34 -11.04 -1.71
CA SER A 384 -0.43 -9.93 -0.74
C SER A 384 0.47 -10.11 0.50
N PHE A 385 0.37 -9.17 1.45
CA PHE A 385 1.11 -9.06 2.71
C PHE A 385 0.43 -8.04 3.63
N GLY A 386 0.85 -7.97 4.90
CA GLY A 386 0.40 -6.98 5.88
C GLY A 386 -0.94 -7.27 6.57
N ASN A 387 -1.45 -8.49 6.43
CA ASN A 387 -2.63 -8.99 7.15
C ASN A 387 -2.27 -9.36 8.60
N VAL A 388 -3.25 -9.37 9.50
CA VAL A 388 -3.13 -9.97 10.84
C VAL A 388 -2.81 -11.46 10.82
N LEU A 389 -3.18 -12.17 9.74
CA LEU A 389 -2.81 -13.56 9.52
C LEU A 389 -1.46 -13.68 8.81
N SER A 390 -0.65 -14.63 9.25
CA SER A 390 0.62 -15.00 8.62
C SER A 390 0.41 -15.65 7.25
N LEU A 391 1.16 -15.18 6.26
CA LEU A 391 1.04 -15.61 4.85
C LEU A 391 2.40 -16.11 4.35
N ILE A 392 2.39 -17.12 3.50
CA ILE A 392 3.58 -17.67 2.84
C ILE A 392 3.35 -17.79 1.33
N SER A 393 4.41 -17.70 0.53
CA SER A 393 4.31 -17.67 -0.94
C SER A 393 5.65 -17.95 -1.61
N MET A 394 5.63 -18.54 -2.81
CA MET A 394 6.78 -18.56 -3.73
C MET A 394 6.55 -17.52 -4.83
N PRO A 395 7.20 -16.34 -4.80
CA PRO A 395 6.84 -15.23 -5.67
C PRO A 395 6.92 -15.54 -7.16
N CYS A 396 7.91 -16.33 -7.58
CA CYS A 396 8.15 -16.69 -9.00
C CYS A 396 7.02 -17.53 -9.61
N PHE A 397 6.33 -18.35 -8.82
CA PHE A 397 5.17 -19.13 -9.24
C PHE A 397 3.82 -18.43 -9.00
N MET A 398 3.82 -17.31 -8.26
CA MET A 398 2.60 -16.61 -7.85
C MET A 398 2.59 -15.14 -8.31
N SER A 399 3.07 -14.21 -7.47
CA SER A 399 2.95 -12.76 -7.68
C SER A 399 3.80 -12.20 -8.81
N HIS A 400 4.85 -12.92 -9.22
CA HIS A 400 5.80 -12.56 -10.27
C HIS A 400 5.78 -13.52 -11.46
N ALA A 401 4.83 -14.46 -11.50
CA ALA A 401 4.68 -15.44 -12.59
C ALA A 401 4.46 -14.80 -13.98
N SER A 402 4.01 -13.54 -14.04
CA SER A 402 3.88 -12.79 -15.30
C SER A 402 5.19 -12.20 -15.84
N ILE A 403 6.30 -12.34 -15.11
CA ILE A 403 7.66 -11.94 -15.56
C ILE A 403 8.31 -13.17 -16.25
N PRO A 404 8.82 -13.03 -17.49
CA PRO A 404 9.53 -14.11 -18.19
C PRO A 404 10.69 -14.70 -17.37
N ALA A 405 10.94 -16.00 -17.50
CA ALA A 405 11.88 -16.72 -16.63
C ALA A 405 13.34 -16.25 -16.80
N ASP A 406 13.75 -15.93 -18.02
CA ASP A 406 15.03 -15.29 -18.34
C ASP A 406 15.16 -13.91 -17.67
N VAL A 407 14.08 -13.12 -17.68
CA VAL A 407 14.03 -11.81 -17.00
C VAL A 407 14.02 -11.96 -15.48
N ARG A 408 13.39 -13.00 -14.90
CA ARG A 408 13.47 -13.31 -13.46
C ARG A 408 14.89 -13.70 -13.05
N ALA A 409 15.54 -14.57 -13.82
CA ALA A 409 16.91 -15.00 -13.57
C ALA A 409 17.89 -13.82 -13.64
N ALA A 410 17.77 -12.96 -14.66
CA ALA A 410 18.58 -11.74 -14.80
C ALA A 410 18.37 -10.74 -13.63
N ARG A 411 17.21 -10.77 -12.97
CA ARG A 411 16.87 -9.96 -11.79
C ARG A 411 17.11 -10.68 -10.46
N GLY A 412 17.81 -11.82 -10.43
CA GLY A 412 18.07 -12.55 -9.19
C GLY A 412 16.80 -12.93 -8.43
N LEU A 413 15.74 -13.32 -9.15
CA LEU A 413 14.51 -13.90 -8.60
C LEU A 413 14.52 -15.40 -8.86
N PRO A 414 15.21 -16.21 -8.04
CA PRO A 414 15.29 -17.65 -8.26
C PRO A 414 13.95 -18.32 -7.93
N ASP A 415 13.67 -19.46 -8.57
CA ASP A 415 12.38 -20.13 -8.42
C ASP A 415 12.19 -20.75 -7.02
N ASP A 416 13.25 -20.94 -6.24
CA ASP A 416 13.19 -21.41 -4.84
C ASP A 416 12.92 -20.30 -3.80
N LEU A 417 12.84 -19.03 -4.24
CA LEU A 417 12.58 -17.91 -3.33
C LEU A 417 11.23 -18.08 -2.63
N VAL A 418 11.26 -18.11 -1.29
CA VAL A 418 10.08 -18.07 -0.43
C VAL A 418 9.96 -16.68 0.18
N ARG A 419 8.73 -16.17 0.30
CA ARG A 419 8.42 -14.92 0.97
C ARG A 419 7.30 -15.12 1.99
N ILE A 420 7.57 -14.73 3.22
CA ILE A 420 6.66 -14.72 4.36
C ILE A 420 6.21 -13.29 4.65
N SER A 421 4.93 -13.10 4.94
CA SER A 421 4.36 -11.91 5.57
C SER A 421 3.89 -12.31 6.95
N VAL A 422 4.63 -11.94 7.99
CA VAL A 422 4.35 -12.36 9.37
C VAL A 422 3.16 -11.57 9.94
N GLY A 423 2.24 -12.32 10.55
CA GLY A 423 1.02 -11.84 11.21
C GLY A 423 1.21 -11.58 12.71
N ILE A 424 0.11 -11.65 13.46
CA ILE A 424 0.05 -11.37 14.91
C ILE A 424 -0.24 -12.60 15.78
N GLU A 425 -0.11 -13.80 15.22
CA GLU A 425 -0.23 -15.06 15.97
C GLU A 425 0.84 -15.16 17.09
N ASP A 426 0.71 -16.18 17.94
CA ASP A 426 1.78 -16.50 18.87
C ASP A 426 3.05 -16.89 18.10
N ILE A 427 4.20 -16.45 18.59
CA ILE A 427 5.47 -16.65 17.88
C ILE A 427 5.96 -18.10 17.98
N GLU A 428 5.67 -18.79 19.08
CA GLU A 428 6.11 -20.18 19.24
C GLU A 428 5.28 -21.09 18.31
N ASP A 429 3.95 -20.88 18.22
CA ASP A 429 3.06 -21.56 17.25
C ASP A 429 3.56 -21.40 15.80
N LEU A 430 4.00 -20.20 15.41
CA LEU A 430 4.53 -19.92 14.07
C LEU A 430 5.89 -20.59 13.82
N ILE A 431 6.75 -20.70 14.83
CA ILE A 431 8.04 -21.39 14.71
C ILE A 431 7.84 -22.91 14.66
N GLU A 432 6.94 -23.47 15.47
CA GLU A 432 6.61 -24.90 15.46
C GLU A 432 5.99 -25.33 14.11
N ASP A 433 5.13 -24.49 13.50
CA ASP A 433 4.55 -24.77 12.18
C ASP A 433 5.58 -24.71 11.03
N LEU A 434 6.58 -23.81 11.14
CA LEU A 434 7.71 -23.81 10.20
C LEU A 434 8.62 -25.02 10.41
N GLU A 435 9.00 -25.33 11.65
CA GLU A 435 9.84 -26.47 12.00
C GLU A 435 9.26 -27.79 11.47
N GLN A 436 7.97 -28.07 11.67
CA GLN A 436 7.36 -29.31 11.14
C GLN A 436 7.35 -29.36 9.60
N ALA A 437 7.18 -28.22 8.92
CA ALA A 437 7.24 -28.13 7.47
C ALA A 437 8.67 -28.35 6.93
N PHE A 438 9.68 -27.78 7.59
CA PHE A 438 11.09 -28.00 7.27
C PHE A 438 11.55 -29.44 7.57
N GLN A 439 11.05 -30.10 8.63
CA GLN A 439 11.32 -31.51 8.90
C GLN A 439 10.81 -32.43 7.77
N LYS A 440 9.60 -32.17 7.25
CA LYS A 440 9.06 -32.90 6.08
C LYS A 440 9.88 -32.65 4.82
N ALA A 441 10.29 -31.40 4.58
CA ALA A 441 11.16 -31.05 3.46
C ALA A 441 12.54 -31.73 3.57
N ALA A 442 13.12 -31.82 4.77
CA ALA A 442 14.37 -32.55 5.03
C ALA A 442 14.22 -34.06 4.75
N ALA A 443 13.14 -34.69 5.20
CA ALA A 443 12.86 -36.10 4.95
C ALA A 443 12.67 -36.39 3.44
N MET A 444 11.95 -35.51 2.72
CA MET A 444 11.77 -35.58 1.26
C MET A 444 13.12 -35.45 0.52
N ALA A 445 13.96 -34.48 0.90
CA ALA A 445 15.27 -34.26 0.29
C ALA A 445 16.21 -35.46 0.53
N ALA A 446 16.22 -36.01 1.75
CA ALA A 446 16.99 -37.21 2.08
C ALA A 446 16.54 -38.43 1.28
N ALA A 447 15.23 -38.62 1.07
CA ALA A 447 14.70 -39.71 0.25
C ALA A 447 15.11 -39.58 -1.23
N ARG A 448 15.09 -38.36 -1.79
CA ARG A 448 15.58 -38.09 -3.16
C ARG A 448 17.09 -38.37 -3.29
N GLY A 449 17.90 -37.94 -2.33
CA GLY A 449 19.35 -38.19 -2.31
C GLY A 449 19.73 -39.66 -2.13
N GLY A 450 18.95 -40.42 -1.35
CA GLY A 450 19.11 -41.87 -1.24
C GLY A 450 18.78 -42.60 -2.54
N ALA A 451 17.71 -42.19 -3.23
CA ALA A 451 17.30 -42.81 -4.50
C ALA A 451 18.36 -42.62 -5.61
N THR A 452 18.96 -41.44 -5.74
CA THR A 452 20.02 -41.19 -6.74
C THR A 452 21.31 -41.97 -6.45
N ALA A 453 21.65 -42.19 -5.18
CA ALA A 453 22.80 -43.02 -4.81
C ALA A 453 22.63 -44.52 -5.13
N THR A 454 21.39 -45.02 -5.23
CA THR A 454 21.10 -46.43 -5.57
C THR A 454 21.13 -46.73 -7.07
N ALA A 455 21.25 -45.72 -7.95
CA ALA A 455 21.33 -45.88 -9.40
C ALA A 455 22.77 -46.27 -9.85
N SER A 456 23.21 -47.47 -9.47
CA SER A 456 24.46 -48.07 -9.95
C SER A 456 24.35 -48.38 -11.46
N PRO A 457 25.41 -48.19 -12.28
CA PRO A 457 25.31 -48.39 -13.73
C PRO A 457 25.05 -49.85 -14.08
N VAL A 458 24.00 -50.10 -14.86
CA VAL A 458 23.77 -51.42 -15.47
C VAL A 458 25.00 -51.77 -16.32
N ALA A 459 25.66 -52.86 -15.96
CA ALA A 459 26.93 -53.25 -16.56
C ALA A 459 26.79 -53.49 -18.06
N ALA A 460 27.58 -52.76 -18.86
CA ALA A 460 27.84 -53.12 -20.25
C ALA A 460 28.70 -54.38 -20.29
N GLY A 461 28.05 -55.55 -20.26
CA GLY A 461 28.70 -56.85 -20.45
C GLY A 461 29.25 -56.97 -21.87
N GLY A 462 30.57 -57.09 -21.99
CA GLY A 462 31.25 -57.22 -23.27
C GLY A 462 31.19 -58.63 -23.89
N MET A 463 31.27 -58.65 -25.23
CA MET A 463 31.67 -59.72 -26.15
C MET A 463 32.21 -61.03 -25.56
N ALA A 464 31.80 -62.18 -26.12
CA ALA A 464 32.50 -62.78 -27.27
C ALA A 464 31.95 -64.16 -27.71
N ALA A 465 31.59 -64.29 -28.98
CA ALA A 465 31.78 -65.46 -29.86
C ALA A 465 31.27 -65.12 -31.27
#